data_AF-A0A8S2TZI8-F1
#
_entry.id   AF-A0A8S2TZI8-F1
#
_cell.length_a   1.000
_cell.length_b   1.000
_cell.length_c   1.000
_cell.angle_alpha   90.00
_cell.angle_beta   90.00
_cell.angle_gamma   90.00
#
_symmetry.space_group_name_H-M   'P 1'
#
loop_
_entity.id
_entity.type
_entity.pdbx_description
1 polymer ?
#
loop_
_entity_poly.entity_id
_entity_poly.type
_entity_poly.pdbx_seq_one_letter_code
_entity_poly.pdbx_strand_id
1 'polypeptide(L)' 'CRLHSRHSNSTRYFICVQYDETDEEEPIKDHYCQCKDGKKIVGCCGHIATVLWYLGYARHIGWTPSSRTDRFKEEIISC' A
#
# COMPACT_ATOMS: atom_id res chain seq x y z
N CYS A 1 -0.96 8.83 0.10
CA CYS A 1 -0.42 8.19 1.34
C CYS A 1 1.12 8.17 1.28
N ARG A 2 1.84 8.25 2.42
CA ARG A 2 3.31 8.14 2.47
C ARG A 2 3.72 6.89 3.24
N LEU A 3 4.51 6.03 2.61
CA LEU A 3 4.90 4.74 3.17
C LEU A 3 6.42 4.68 3.36
N HIS A 4 6.82 4.00 4.42
CA HIS A 4 8.20 3.94 4.84
C HIS A 4 9.02 3.02 3.94
N SER A 5 10.26 3.40 3.63
CA SER A 5 11.17 2.51 2.92
C SER A 5 11.53 1.33 3.81
N ARG A 6 11.47 0.11 3.26
CA ARG A 6 11.99 -1.08 3.94
C ARG A 6 13.50 -1.03 4.20
N HIS A 7 14.24 -0.27 3.39
CA HIS A 7 15.71 -0.24 3.41
C HIS A 7 16.29 0.95 4.17
N SER A 8 15.50 1.98 4.43
CA SER A 8 15.96 3.20 5.09
C SER A 8 14.90 3.76 6.02
N ASN A 9 15.24 3.89 7.30
CA ASN A 9 14.28 4.38 8.28
C ASN A 9 14.04 5.91 8.20
N SER A 10 14.78 6.64 7.37
CA SER A 10 14.59 8.09 7.15
C SER A 10 13.80 8.40 5.88
N THR A 11 13.57 7.40 5.02
CA THR A 11 13.00 7.62 3.69
C THR A 11 11.53 7.20 3.66
N ARG A 12 10.68 8.10 3.16
CA ARG A 12 9.27 7.84 2.92
C ARG A 12 8.94 8.15 1.46
N TYR A 13 8.17 7.28 0.83
CA TYR A 13 7.75 7.42 -0.55
C TYR A 13 6.29 7.80 -0.63
N PHE A 14 5.95 8.74 -1.52
CA PHE A 14 4.56 8.94 -1.90
C PHE A 14 4.08 7.78 -2.77
N ILE A 15 2.83 7.40 -2.52
CA ILE A 15 2.15 6.29 -3.18
C ILE A 15 0.79 6.76 -3.66
N CYS A 16 0.50 6.44 -4.92
CA CYS A 16 -0.78 6.67 -5.58
C CYS A 16 -1.22 5.39 -6.27
N VAL A 17 -2.52 5.09 -6.16
CA VAL A 17 -3.21 4.06 -6.94
C VAL A 17 -4.37 4.76 -7.60
N GLN A 18 -4.42 4.71 -8.92
CA GLN A 18 -5.55 5.19 -9.69
C GLN A 18 -6.54 4.04 -9.81
N TYR A 19 -7.78 4.30 -9.41
CA TYR A 19 -8.84 3.32 -9.47
C TYR A 19 -10.13 3.96 -9.98
N ASP A 20 -10.97 3.14 -10.59
CA ASP A 20 -12.29 3.47 -11.08
C ASP A 20 -13.30 2.58 -10.35
N GLU A 21 -14.20 3.19 -9.59
CA GLU A 21 -15.23 2.47 -8.85
C GLU A 21 -16.35 1.94 -9.75
N THR A 22 -16.44 2.42 -10.99
CA THR A 22 -17.49 2.04 -11.95
C THR A 22 -17.11 0.84 -12.82
N ASP A 23 -15.83 0.48 -12.86
CA ASP A 23 -15.32 -0.66 -13.62
C ASP A 23 -15.19 -1.88 -12.72
N GLU A 24 -16.09 -2.85 -12.89
CA GLU A 24 -16.12 -4.07 -12.08
C GLU A 24 -15.06 -5.10 -12.48
N GLU A 25 -14.60 -5.08 -13.73
CA GLU A 25 -13.66 -6.08 -14.27
C GLU A 25 -12.20 -5.67 -14.01
N GLU A 26 -11.88 -4.40 -14.21
CA GLU A 26 -10.53 -3.86 -14.04
C GLU A 26 -10.55 -2.51 -13.30
N PRO A 27 -10.90 -2.48 -12.00
CA PRO A 27 -11.02 -1.23 -11.25
C PRO A 27 -9.68 -0.52 -11.03
N ILE A 28 -8.54 -1.21 -11.03
CA ILE A 28 -7.22 -0.60 -10.80
C ILE A 28 -6.58 -0.22 -12.14
N LYS A 29 -6.52 1.08 -12.44
CA LYS A 29 -6.11 1.60 -13.75
C LYS A 29 -4.61 1.86 -13.86
N ASP A 30 -4.01 2.40 -12.82
CA ASP A 30 -2.58 2.71 -12.79
C ASP A 30 -2.07 2.79 -11.35
N HIS A 31 -0.75 2.74 -11.19
CA HIS A 31 -0.11 2.87 -9.90
C HIS A 31 1.24 3.58 -10.01
N TYR A 32 1.57 4.34 -8.98
CA TYR A 32 2.85 5.03 -8.92
C TYR A 32 3.41 5.05 -7.52
N CYS A 33 4.70 4.73 -7.40
CA CYS A 33 5.46 4.93 -6.18
C CYS A 33 6.77 5.67 -6.48
N GLN A 34 7.17 6.56 -5.59
CA GLN A 34 8.44 7.27 -5.72
C GLN A 34 9.69 6.41 -5.46
N CYS A 35 9.53 5.15 -5.04
CA CYS A 35 10.68 4.27 -4.87
C CYS A 35 11.32 3.93 -6.22
N LYS A 36 12.57 3.44 -6.20
CA LYS A 36 13.32 3.07 -7.40
C LYS A 36 12.55 2.11 -8.33
N ASP A 37 11.81 1.17 -7.76
CA ASP A 37 11.02 0.18 -8.49
C ASP A 37 9.57 0.62 -8.78
N GLY A 38 9.18 1.83 -8.41
CA GLY A 38 7.77 2.26 -8.41
C GLY A 38 7.23 2.72 -9.76
N LYS A 39 8.07 2.68 -10.80
CA LYS A 39 7.75 3.01 -12.20
C LYS A 39 7.80 1.79 -13.13
N LYS A 40 7.84 0.58 -12.58
CA LYS A 40 7.90 -0.64 -13.40
C LYS A 40 6.59 -0.80 -14.17
N ILE A 41 6.72 -1.11 -15.46
CA ILE A 41 5.57 -1.33 -16.36
C ILE A 41 4.93 -2.70 -16.11
N VAL A 42 5.74 -3.69 -15.72
CA VAL A 42 5.27 -5.04 -15.40
C VAL A 42 5.35 -5.27 -13.89
N GLY A 43 4.22 -5.61 -13.29
CA GLY A 43 4.07 -5.77 -11.84
C GLY A 43 4.04 -4.44 -11.10
N CYS A 44 4.36 -4.46 -9.80
CA CYS A 44 4.42 -3.26 -8.98
C CYS A 44 5.55 -3.38 -7.93
N CYS A 45 5.89 -2.27 -7.27
CA CYS A 45 6.84 -2.32 -6.16
C CYS A 45 6.19 -2.93 -4.90
N GLY A 46 7.01 -3.43 -3.97
CA GLY A 46 6.51 -4.01 -2.72
C GLY A 46 5.63 -3.04 -1.90
N HIS A 47 5.83 -1.73 -2.03
CA HIS A 47 4.99 -0.74 -1.35
C HIS A 47 3.55 -0.74 -1.92
N ILE A 48 3.40 -0.75 -3.25
CA ILE A 48 2.08 -0.82 -3.92
C ILE A 48 1.40 -2.15 -3.60
N ALA A 49 2.13 -3.26 -3.74
CA ALA A 49 1.61 -4.60 -3.43
C ALA A 49 1.05 -4.68 -2.00
N THR A 50 1.75 -4.08 -1.03
CA THR A 50 1.30 -4.05 0.37
C THR A 50 0.01 -3.25 0.54
N VAL A 51 -0.12 -2.09 -0.12
CA VAL A 51 -1.34 -1.27 -0.08
C VAL A 51 -2.51 -2.00 -0.69
N LEU A 52 -2.34 -2.60 -1.87
CA LEU A 52 -3.39 -3.37 -2.54
C LEU A 52 -3.83 -4.57 -1.71
N TRP A 53 -2.89 -5.31 -1.14
CA TRP A 53 -3.19 -6.44 -0.26
C TRP A 53 -3.98 -6.01 0.98
N TYR A 54 -3.58 -4.90 1.63
CA TYR A 54 -4.28 -4.42 2.81
C TYR A 54 -5.72 -3.99 2.49
N LEU A 55 -5.89 -3.18 1.44
CA LEU A 55 -7.18 -2.64 1.02
C LEU A 55 -8.11 -3.72 0.44
N GLY A 56 -7.57 -4.67 -0.32
CA GLY A 56 -8.39 -5.70 -0.98
C GLY A 56 -8.66 -6.95 -0.15
N TYR A 57 -7.83 -7.23 0.86
CA TYR A 57 -7.92 -8.50 1.59
C TYR A 57 -7.78 -8.32 3.10
N ALA A 58 -6.65 -7.81 3.58
CA ALA A 58 -6.30 -7.90 5.00
C ALA A 58 -7.33 -7.19 5.91
N ARG A 59 -7.80 -6.00 5.53
CA ARG A 59 -8.79 -5.24 6.32
C ARG A 59 -10.14 -5.94 6.42
N HIS A 60 -10.48 -6.80 5.45
CA HIS A 60 -11.77 -7.50 5.40
C HIS A 60 -11.79 -8.82 6.19
N ILE A 61 -10.61 -9.37 6.51
CA ILE A 61 -10.48 -10.63 7.26
C ILE A 61 -10.09 -10.41 8.73
N GLY A 62 -10.20 -9.18 9.23
CA GLY A 62 -9.81 -8.85 10.60
C GLY A 62 -8.30 -9.00 10.86
N TRP A 63 -7.47 -8.80 9.83
CA TRP A 63 -6.01 -8.86 10.02
C TRP A 63 -5.57 -7.81 11.04
N THR A 64 -4.83 -8.27 12.05
CA THR A 64 -4.22 -7.38 13.05
C THR A 64 -2.70 -7.34 12.86
N PRO A 65 -2.07 -6.16 12.93
CA PRO A 65 -0.62 -6.06 12.90
C PRO A 65 0.03 -6.86 14.03
N SER A 66 1.23 -7.41 13.79
CA SER A 66 1.99 -8.11 14.84
C SER A 66 2.34 -7.17 16.01
N SER A 67 2.69 -7.73 17.18
CA SER A 67 3.03 -6.95 18.39
C SER A 67 4.17 -5.93 18.18
N ARG A 68 5.09 -6.19 17.25
CA ARG A 68 6.17 -5.25 16.90
C ARG A 68 5.66 -3.92 16.31
N THR A 69 4.47 -3.94 15.72
CA THR A 69 3.81 -2.80 15.08
C THR A 69 2.79 -2.10 15.99
N ASP A 70 2.74 -2.45 17.28
CA ASP A 70 1.79 -1.90 18.27
C ASP A 70 1.76 -0.37 18.31
N ARG A 71 2.92 0.28 18.15
CA ARG A 71 3.04 1.75 18.15
C ARG A 71 2.20 2.42 17.06
N PHE A 72 1.93 1.73 15.96
CA PHE A 72 1.19 2.26 14.81
C PHE A 72 -0.19 1.60 14.65
N LYS A 73 -0.58 0.69 15.56
CA LYS A 73 -1.85 -0.04 15.45
C LYS A 73 -3.06 0.90 15.45
N GLU A 74 -3.08 1.87 16.35
CA GLU A 74 -4.19 2.82 16.47
C GLU A 74 -4.31 3.70 15.21
N GLU A 75 -3.17 4.18 14.69
CA GLU A 75 -3.13 4.97 13.45
C GLU A 75 -3.62 4.16 12.25
N ILE A 76 -3.20 2.89 12.13
CA ILE A 76 -3.57 2.00 11.00
C ILE A 76 -5.06 1.64 11.05
N ILE A 77 -5.63 1.38 12.22
CA ILE A 77 -7.05 1.01 12.37
C ILE A 77 -7.98 2.22 12.11
N SER A 78 -7.50 3.43 12.36
CA SER A 78 -8.27 4.66 12.17
C SER A 78 -8.35 5.18 10.72
N CYS A 79 -7.56 4.60 9.80
CA CYS A 79 -7.49 4.96 8.38
C CYS A 79 -8.42 4.09 7.51
#